data_AF-A0A0R3X5J1-F1
#
_entry.id   AF-A0A0R3X5J1-F1
#
_cell.length_a   1.000
_cell.length_b   1.000
_cell.length_c   1.000
_cell.angle_alpha   90.00
_cell.angle_beta   90.00
_cell.angle_gamma   90.00
#
_symmetry.space_group_name_H-M   'P 1'
#
loop_
_entity.id
_entity.type
_entity.pdbx_description
1 polymer ?
#
loop_
_entity_poly.entity_id
_entity_poly.type
_entity_poly.pdbx_seq_one_letter_code
_entity_poly.pdbx_strand_id
1 'polypeptide(L)'
;MIFLEFHNSAVEDLLLTRFSSAKAGSKFEKIDHTVADFDRILYRIHNPEKDKSKLLVSLLVNFFDELKEYDVEGLLRREYGPYILDEPYPGYSVTLCFDLQNVPDNYEAVARHVAMLKRNCFAAVFEPFFLLQALADEPIISKRAVIHYSPDEAM
;
A
#
# COMPACT_ATOMS: atom_id res chain seq x y z
N MET A 1 23.59 -7.39 4.15
CA MET A 1 22.50 -7.46 3.17
C MET A 1 22.92 -6.63 1.96
N ILE A 2 22.89 -7.21 0.74
CA ILE A 2 23.39 -6.53 -0.49
C ILE A 2 22.26 -5.79 -1.22
N PHE A 3 21.10 -6.43 -1.37
CA PHE A 3 19.90 -5.82 -1.94
C PHE A 3 18.98 -5.31 -0.85
N LEU A 4 18.32 -4.18 -1.08
CA LEU A 4 17.25 -3.71 -0.20
C LEU A 4 16.05 -4.65 -0.28
N GLU A 5 15.35 -4.80 0.83
CA GLU A 5 14.07 -5.51 0.86
C GLU A 5 13.00 -4.69 0.15
N PHE A 6 12.10 -5.37 -0.57
CA PHE A 6 11.05 -4.74 -1.39
C PHE A 6 9.71 -4.57 -0.66
N HIS A 7 9.70 -4.83 0.65
CA HIS A 7 8.52 -4.72 1.51
C HIS A 7 8.92 -4.11 2.84
N ASN A 8 7.96 -3.53 3.53
CA ASN A 8 8.18 -2.96 4.84
C ASN A 8 7.99 -4.04 5.93
N SER A 9 9.10 -4.59 6.44
CA SER A 9 9.09 -5.66 7.45
C SER A 9 8.36 -5.26 8.73
N ALA A 10 8.48 -4.00 9.17
CA ALA A 10 7.77 -3.51 10.35
C ALA A 10 6.25 -3.49 10.15
N VAL A 11 5.76 -3.13 8.95
CA VAL A 11 4.33 -3.21 8.61
C VAL A 11 3.87 -4.67 8.60
N GLU A 12 4.64 -5.56 8.01
CA GLU A 12 4.31 -6.99 7.96
C GLU A 12 4.22 -7.59 9.37
N ASP A 13 5.24 -7.40 10.21
CA ASP A 13 5.29 -7.94 11.57
C ASP A 13 4.13 -7.46 12.44
N LEU A 14 3.78 -6.17 12.32
CA LEU A 14 2.63 -5.60 13.02
C LEU A 14 1.32 -6.25 12.57
N LEU A 15 1.13 -6.44 11.26
CA LEU A 15 -0.06 -7.11 10.72
C LEU A 15 -0.15 -8.57 11.15
N LEU A 16 0.95 -9.32 11.02
CA LEU A 16 1.02 -10.72 11.45
C LEU A 16 0.68 -10.87 12.93
N THR A 17 1.23 -10.00 13.78
CA THR A 17 0.95 -10.00 15.22
C THR A 17 -0.53 -9.74 15.50
N ARG A 18 -1.17 -8.82 14.77
CA ARG A 18 -2.58 -8.48 14.98
C ARG A 18 -3.53 -9.55 14.45
N PHE A 19 -3.27 -10.09 13.26
CA PHE A 19 -4.07 -11.16 12.68
C PHE A 19 -3.97 -12.47 13.48
N SER A 20 -2.77 -12.84 13.93
CA SER A 20 -2.59 -14.03 14.77
C SER A 20 -3.29 -13.89 16.13
N SER A 21 -3.18 -12.73 16.78
CA SER A 21 -3.86 -12.44 18.06
C SER A 21 -5.39 -12.51 17.91
N ALA A 22 -5.92 -11.95 16.81
CA ALA A 22 -7.34 -11.99 16.49
C ALA A 22 -7.84 -13.42 16.23
N LYS A 23 -7.10 -14.23 15.44
CA LYS A 23 -7.42 -15.66 15.22
C LYS A 23 -7.37 -16.48 16.50
N ALA A 24 -6.50 -16.14 17.44
CA ALA A 24 -6.42 -16.79 18.74
C ALA A 24 -7.59 -16.41 19.69
N GLY A 25 -8.52 -15.55 19.27
CA GLY A 25 -9.63 -15.09 20.10
C GLY A 25 -9.21 -14.11 21.20
N SER A 26 -8.05 -13.48 21.06
CA SER A 26 -7.58 -12.47 22.01
C SER A 26 -8.45 -11.21 21.94
N LYS A 27 -8.52 -10.47 23.05
CA LYS A 27 -9.26 -9.21 23.09
C LYS A 27 -8.64 -8.18 22.13
N PHE A 28 -9.47 -7.47 21.39
CA PHE A 28 -9.01 -6.38 20.53
C PHE A 28 -8.47 -5.20 21.34
N GLU A 29 -7.21 -4.86 21.10
CA GLU A 29 -6.49 -3.77 21.75
C GLU A 29 -6.44 -2.53 20.85
N LYS A 30 -6.31 -1.36 21.48
CA LYS A 30 -6.12 -0.11 20.74
C LYS A 30 -4.68 -0.05 20.22
N ILE A 31 -4.52 0.22 18.94
CA ILE A 31 -3.24 0.44 18.27
C ILE A 31 -3.27 1.75 17.50
N ASP A 32 -2.13 2.45 17.50
CA ASP A 32 -1.84 3.58 16.63
C ASP A 32 -0.32 3.68 16.48
N HIS A 33 0.20 3.17 15.37
CA HIS A 33 1.62 3.17 15.05
C HIS A 33 1.84 3.89 13.72
N THR A 34 2.89 4.72 13.68
CA THR A 34 3.39 5.33 12.46
C THR A 34 4.72 4.71 12.12
N VAL A 35 4.85 4.21 10.89
CA VAL A 35 6.06 3.58 10.37
C VAL A 35 6.49 4.34 9.12
N ALA A 36 7.76 4.74 9.06
CA ALA A 36 8.32 5.40 7.89
C ALA A 36 8.89 4.38 6.89
N ASP A 37 8.94 4.78 5.63
CA ASP A 37 9.60 4.07 4.54
C ASP A 37 10.47 5.07 3.72
N PHE A 38 11.25 4.57 2.77
CA PHE A 38 12.00 5.42 1.84
C PHE A 38 11.06 6.31 1.01
N ASP A 39 11.61 7.34 0.36
CA ASP A 39 10.86 8.31 -0.46
C ASP A 39 9.83 9.12 0.35
N ARG A 40 10.10 9.29 1.65
CA ARG A 40 9.28 10.04 2.62
C ARG A 40 7.85 9.52 2.73
N ILE A 41 7.68 8.22 2.50
CA ILE A 41 6.41 7.53 2.63
C ILE A 41 6.14 7.22 4.09
N LEU A 42 4.89 7.39 4.52
CA LEU A 42 4.45 7.13 5.89
C LEU A 42 3.28 6.15 5.89
N TYR A 43 3.43 5.08 6.66
CA TYR A 43 2.36 4.18 7.03
C TYR A 43 1.80 4.59 8.38
N ARG A 44 0.47 4.52 8.54
CA ARG A 44 -0.20 4.56 9.84
C ARG A 44 -1.09 3.35 9.99
N ILE A 45 -0.79 2.53 10.99
CA ILE A 45 -1.55 1.33 11.35
C ILE A 45 -2.29 1.63 12.64
N HIS A 46 -3.61 1.78 12.55
CA HIS A 46 -4.40 2.22 13.70
C HIS A 46 -5.84 1.66 13.67
N ASN A 47 -6.52 1.70 14.81
CA ASN A 47 -7.97 1.44 14.83
C ASN A 47 -8.75 2.74 14.59
N PRO A 48 -9.93 2.67 13.93
CA PRO A 48 -10.90 3.76 13.99
C PRO A 48 -11.28 4.11 15.44
N GLU A 49 -11.54 5.37 15.75
CA GLU A 49 -11.76 5.84 17.13
C GLU A 49 -12.86 5.08 17.89
N LYS A 50 -13.89 4.62 17.17
CA LYS A 50 -15.09 3.98 17.73
C LYS A 50 -15.08 2.46 17.61
N ASP A 51 -14.11 1.87 16.91
CA ASP A 51 -14.15 0.47 16.55
C ASP A 51 -12.76 -0.19 16.64
N LYS A 52 -12.55 -0.98 17.69
CA LYS A 52 -11.30 -1.74 17.90
C LYS A 52 -11.26 -3.04 17.10
N SER A 53 -12.39 -3.53 16.58
CA SER A 53 -12.39 -4.73 15.76
C SER A 53 -11.96 -4.46 14.32
N LYS A 54 -11.81 -3.19 13.93
CA LYS A 54 -11.25 -2.83 12.63
C LYS A 54 -9.81 -2.35 12.74
N LEU A 55 -9.00 -2.71 11.76
CA LEU A 55 -7.63 -2.25 11.61
C LEU A 55 -7.48 -1.49 10.30
N LEU A 56 -7.09 -0.23 10.39
CA LEU A 56 -6.77 0.61 9.24
C LEU A 56 -5.28 0.61 8.99
N VAL A 57 -4.89 0.41 7.73
CA VAL A 57 -3.53 0.62 7.22
C VAL A 57 -3.60 1.75 6.21
N SER A 58 -3.19 2.94 6.63
CA SER A 58 -3.19 4.14 5.80
C SER A 58 -1.78 4.43 5.29
N LEU A 59 -1.65 4.74 4.00
CA LEU A 59 -0.39 5.08 3.34
C LEU A 59 -0.45 6.52 2.85
N LEU A 60 0.54 7.32 3.23
CA LEU A 60 0.77 8.65 2.72
C LEU A 60 1.92 8.61 1.71
N VAL A 61 1.62 9.01 0.48
CA VAL A 61 2.55 9.18 -0.63
C VAL A 61 2.40 10.61 -1.13
N ASN A 62 3.45 11.43 -1.01
CA ASN A 62 3.36 12.87 -1.30
C ASN A 62 3.10 13.18 -2.79
N PHE A 63 3.58 12.32 -3.68
CA PHE A 63 3.43 12.42 -5.15
C PHE A 63 2.29 11.53 -5.68
N PHE A 64 1.32 11.16 -4.83
CA PHE A 64 0.24 10.27 -5.24
C PHE A 64 -0.61 10.81 -6.40
N ASP A 65 -0.77 12.13 -6.49
CA ASP A 65 -1.53 12.74 -7.58
C ASP A 65 -0.85 12.55 -8.95
N GLU A 66 0.48 12.48 -9.00
CA GLU A 66 1.20 12.14 -10.24
C GLU A 66 0.98 10.67 -10.63
N LEU A 67 0.87 9.78 -9.64
CA LEU A 67 0.56 8.36 -9.87
C LEU A 67 -0.87 8.15 -10.39
N LYS A 68 -1.81 9.04 -10.06
CA LYS A 68 -3.19 8.97 -10.58
C LYS A 68 -3.25 9.13 -12.10
N GLU A 69 -2.30 9.84 -12.71
CA GLU A 69 -2.21 9.93 -14.18
C GLU A 69 -1.97 8.57 -14.85
N TYR A 70 -1.51 7.57 -14.08
CA TYR A 70 -1.19 6.21 -14.53
C TYR A 70 -2.12 5.16 -13.91
N ASP A 71 -3.33 5.54 -13.51
CA ASP A 71 -4.37 4.63 -12.98
C ASP A 71 -3.94 3.82 -11.73
N VAL A 72 -3.22 4.47 -10.81
CA VAL A 72 -2.85 3.83 -9.53
C VAL A 72 -4.07 3.37 -8.74
N GLU A 73 -5.19 4.08 -8.82
CA GLU A 73 -6.42 3.69 -8.12
C GLU A 73 -7.04 2.41 -8.71
N GLY A 74 -7.06 2.26 -10.03
CA GLY A 74 -7.50 1.03 -10.70
C GLY A 74 -6.60 -0.16 -10.34
N LEU A 75 -5.28 0.04 -10.36
CA LEU A 75 -4.32 -0.98 -9.95
C LEU A 75 -4.52 -1.40 -8.49
N LEU A 76 -4.61 -0.44 -7.57
CA LEU A 76 -4.79 -0.75 -6.15
C LEU A 76 -6.13 -1.42 -5.85
N ARG A 77 -7.21 -1.04 -6.57
CA ARG A 77 -8.50 -1.74 -6.47
C ARG A 77 -8.41 -3.18 -7.00
N ARG A 78 -7.62 -3.44 -8.04
CA ARG A 78 -7.34 -4.80 -8.54
C ARG A 78 -6.61 -5.64 -7.49
N GLU A 79 -5.59 -5.08 -6.84
CA GLU A 79 -4.73 -5.80 -5.88
C GLU A 79 -5.38 -5.97 -4.49
N TYR A 80 -6.14 -4.97 -4.03
CA TYR A 80 -6.62 -4.87 -2.65
C TYR A 80 -8.14 -4.70 -2.53
N GLY A 81 -8.91 -4.89 -3.59
CA GLY A 81 -10.35 -4.60 -3.69
C GLY A 81 -11.20 -4.92 -2.45
N PRO A 82 -11.09 -6.10 -1.83
CA PRO A 82 -11.87 -6.45 -0.64
C PRO A 82 -11.53 -5.63 0.63
N TYR A 83 -10.36 -5.00 0.65
CA TYR A 83 -9.79 -4.32 1.80
C TYR A 83 -9.66 -2.80 1.59
N ILE A 84 -9.57 -2.32 0.35
CA ILE A 84 -9.39 -0.89 0.06
C ILE A 84 -10.67 -0.11 0.35
N LEU A 85 -10.53 1.04 1.01
CA LEU A 85 -11.64 1.97 1.19
C LEU A 85 -11.81 2.85 -0.06
N ASP A 86 -13.06 3.18 -0.39
CA ASP A 86 -13.38 4.12 -1.47
C ASP A 86 -12.84 5.52 -1.19
N GLU A 87 -12.92 5.95 0.07
CA GLU A 87 -12.34 7.20 0.55
C GLU A 87 -11.20 6.88 1.54
N PRO A 88 -9.97 7.39 1.29
CA PRO A 88 -8.86 7.19 2.22
C PRO A 88 -9.08 7.95 3.52
N TYR A 89 -8.38 7.52 4.58
CA TYR A 89 -8.40 8.22 5.85
C TYR A 89 -7.84 9.65 5.68
N PRO A 90 -8.42 10.68 6.33
CA PRO A 90 -8.01 12.07 6.13
C PRO A 90 -6.50 12.28 6.32
N GLY A 91 -5.87 12.90 5.32
CA GLY A 91 -4.42 13.18 5.30
C GLY A 91 -3.56 12.01 4.78
N TYR A 92 -4.17 10.96 4.23
CA TYR A 92 -3.47 9.84 3.60
C TYR A 92 -3.95 9.65 2.16
N SER A 93 -3.11 9.01 1.36
CA SER A 93 -3.36 8.78 -0.07
C SER A 93 -4.22 7.53 -0.30
N VAL A 94 -3.97 6.48 0.48
CA VAL A 94 -4.66 5.17 0.38
C VAL A 94 -4.96 4.68 1.78
N THR A 95 -6.08 3.98 1.98
CA THR A 95 -6.34 3.27 3.23
C THR A 95 -6.97 1.92 2.97
N LEU A 96 -6.40 0.90 3.60
CA LEU A 96 -6.95 -0.45 3.68
C LEU A 96 -7.61 -0.65 5.04
N CYS A 97 -8.74 -1.37 5.07
CA CYS A 97 -9.48 -1.71 6.27
C CYS A 97 -9.62 -3.22 6.38
N PHE A 98 -9.18 -3.77 7.51
CA PHE A 98 -9.30 -5.18 7.84
C PHE A 98 -10.26 -5.36 9.01
N ASP A 99 -11.17 -6.32 8.89
CA ASP A 99 -12.02 -6.76 9.99
C ASP A 99 -11.29 -7.87 10.78
N LEU A 100 -10.94 -7.57 12.03
CA LEU A 100 -10.28 -8.51 12.94
C LEU A 100 -11.25 -9.58 13.48
N GLN A 101 -12.56 -9.43 13.29
CA GLN A 101 -13.51 -10.52 13.55
C GLN A 101 -13.55 -11.55 12.42
N ASN A 102 -13.10 -11.17 11.22
CA ASN A 102 -13.11 -12.00 10.03
C ASN A 102 -11.75 -11.97 9.32
N VAL A 103 -10.71 -12.41 10.04
CA VAL A 103 -9.35 -12.47 9.52
C VAL A 103 -9.26 -13.54 8.42
N PRO A 104 -8.69 -13.23 7.24
CA PRO A 104 -8.55 -14.20 6.14
C PRO A 104 -7.70 -15.41 6.55
N ASP A 105 -7.95 -16.56 5.93
CA ASP A 105 -7.19 -17.77 6.25
C ASP A 105 -5.72 -17.69 5.87
N ASN A 106 -5.44 -17.03 4.75
CA ASN A 106 -4.09 -16.75 4.24
C ASN A 106 -3.55 -15.40 4.74
N TYR A 107 -3.83 -15.00 5.99
CA TYR A 107 -3.46 -13.69 6.53
C TYR A 107 -1.96 -13.37 6.44
N GLU A 108 -1.08 -14.38 6.42
CA GLU A 108 0.36 -14.19 6.23
C GLU A 108 0.67 -13.62 4.83
N ALA A 109 0.09 -14.20 3.79
CA ALA A 109 0.23 -13.71 2.42
C ALA A 109 -0.41 -12.33 2.26
N VAL A 110 -1.54 -12.08 2.94
CA VAL A 110 -2.20 -10.77 2.95
C VAL A 110 -1.30 -9.73 3.62
N ALA A 111 -0.72 -10.03 4.78
CA ALA A 111 0.20 -9.14 5.49
C ALA A 111 1.42 -8.80 4.62
N ARG A 112 2.04 -9.80 3.98
CA ARG A 112 3.13 -9.62 3.02
C ARG A 112 2.72 -8.72 1.85
N HIS A 113 1.52 -8.93 1.31
CA HIS A 113 1.01 -8.15 0.20
C HIS A 113 0.75 -6.68 0.57
N VAL A 114 0.25 -6.42 1.77
CA VAL A 114 0.07 -5.06 2.30
C VAL A 114 1.41 -4.39 2.61
N ALA A 115 2.40 -5.13 3.09
CA ALA A 115 3.75 -4.61 3.29
C ALA A 115 4.44 -4.18 1.98
N MET A 116 3.94 -4.63 0.83
CA MET A 116 4.37 -4.19 -0.51
C MET A 116 3.54 -3.03 -1.07
N LEU A 117 2.66 -2.40 -0.29
CA LEU A 117 1.74 -1.37 -0.79
C LEU A 117 2.44 -0.22 -1.51
N LYS A 118 3.57 0.29 -0.98
CA LYS A 118 4.43 1.25 -1.67
C LYS A 118 4.84 0.77 -3.06
N ARG A 119 5.38 -0.45 -3.15
CA ARG A 119 5.81 -1.04 -4.43
C ARG A 119 4.64 -1.12 -5.42
N ASN A 120 3.46 -1.49 -4.93
CA ASN A 120 2.26 -1.59 -5.77
C ASN A 120 1.77 -0.22 -6.24
N CYS A 121 1.88 0.84 -5.43
CA CYS A 121 1.62 2.21 -5.89
C CYS A 121 2.55 2.60 -7.06
N PHE A 122 3.85 2.31 -6.95
CA PHE A 122 4.81 2.60 -8.02
C PHE A 122 4.61 1.75 -9.27
N ALA A 123 4.12 0.51 -9.13
CA ALA A 123 3.87 -0.40 -10.25
C ALA A 123 2.91 0.20 -11.29
N ALA A 124 2.02 1.11 -10.87
CA ALA A 124 1.08 1.80 -11.75
C ALA A 124 1.77 2.59 -12.87
N VAL A 125 2.98 3.10 -12.61
CA VAL A 125 3.75 3.84 -13.63
C VAL A 125 4.43 2.87 -14.60
N PHE A 126 4.85 1.68 -14.15
CA PHE A 126 5.62 0.76 -14.98
C PHE A 126 4.74 -0.13 -15.87
N GLU A 127 3.63 -0.65 -15.37
CA GLU A 127 2.77 -1.57 -16.11
C GLU A 127 2.32 -1.02 -17.49
N PRO A 128 1.84 0.24 -17.61
CA PRO A 128 1.43 0.80 -18.89
C PRO A 128 2.59 0.96 -19.88
N PHE A 129 3.78 1.31 -19.39
CA PHE A 129 4.97 1.50 -20.25
C PHE A 129 5.53 0.17 -20.73
N PHE A 130 5.47 -0.88 -19.91
CA PHE A 130 5.81 -2.24 -20.35
C PHE A 130 4.82 -2.75 -21.40
N LEU A 131 3.52 -2.51 -21.20
CA LEU A 131 2.51 -2.88 -22.20
C LEU A 131 2.72 -2.11 -23.52
N LEU A 132 3.00 -0.81 -23.44
CA LEU A 132 3.30 0.02 -24.60
C LEU A 132 4.53 -0.51 -25.36
N GLN A 133 5.60 -0.87 -24.65
CA GLN A 133 6.78 -1.46 -25.28
C GLN A 133 6.49 -2.81 -25.91
N ALA A 134 5.70 -3.66 -25.26
CA ALA A 134 5.38 -5.00 -25.75
C ALA A 134 4.47 -5.00 -26.99
N LEU A 135 3.63 -3.98 -27.14
CA LEU A 135 2.68 -3.85 -28.26
C LEU A 135 3.20 -2.98 -29.42
N ALA A 136 4.29 -2.24 -29.23
CA ALA A 136 4.79 -1.31 -30.23
C ALA A 136 5.67 -2.03 -31.27
N ASP A 137 5.28 -1.93 -32.55
CA ASP A 137 6.07 -2.45 -33.69
C ASP A 137 7.35 -1.60 -33.95
N GLU A 138 7.33 -0.32 -33.59
CA GLU A 138 8.47 0.61 -33.60
C GLU A 138 8.53 1.41 -32.28
N PRO A 139 9.71 1.90 -31.84
CA PRO A 139 9.81 2.64 -30.59
C PRO A 139 8.96 3.92 -30.58
N ILE A 140 7.83 3.89 -29.86
CA ILE A 140 6.92 5.03 -29.67
C ILE A 140 7.53 5.97 -28.63
N ILE A 141 8.27 6.97 -29.08
CA ILE A 141 8.73 8.08 -28.24
C ILE A 141 7.66 9.18 -28.29
N SER A 142 6.58 9.09 -27.50
CA SER A 142 5.64 10.21 -27.41
C SER A 142 5.31 10.67 -25.99
N LYS A 143 5.41 9.80 -24.97
CA LYS A 143 5.14 10.18 -23.58
C LYS A 143 6.19 9.60 -22.66
N ARG A 144 6.81 10.45 -21.83
CA ARG A 144 7.67 10.06 -20.71
C ARG A 144 6.88 10.29 -19.43
N ALA A 145 6.97 9.35 -18.49
CA ALA A 145 6.52 9.63 -17.13
C ALA A 145 7.59 10.45 -16.41
N VAL A 146 7.15 11.36 -15.54
CA VAL A 146 8.00 12.10 -14.62
C VAL A 146 7.35 12.03 -13.25
N ILE A 147 8.02 11.40 -12.29
CA ILE A 147 7.53 11.22 -10.93
C ILE A 147 8.50 11.84 -9.93
N HIS A 148 8.05 12.86 -9.20
CA HIS A 148 8.83 13.55 -8.17
C HIS A 148 8.75 12.80 -6.84
N TYR A 149 9.44 11.68 -6.74
CA TYR A 149 9.41 10.82 -5.54
C TYR A 149 10.08 11.45 -4.31
N SER A 150 10.87 12.52 -4.50
CA SER A 150 11.45 13.36 -3.45
C SER A 150 11.45 14.83 -3.95
N PRO A 151 11.47 15.86 -3.08
CA PRO A 151 11.44 17.25 -3.55
C PRO A 151 12.56 17.65 -4.51
N ASP A 152 13.71 16.98 -4.39
CA ASP A 152 14.91 17.29 -5.17
C ASP A 152 15.28 16.15 -6.15
N GLU A 153 14.42 15.13 -6.31
CA GLU A 153 14.68 13.96 -7.16
C GLU A 153 13.44 13.58 -7.99
N ALA A 154 13.66 13.16 -9.24
CA ALA A 154 12.60 12.72 -10.13
C ALA A 154 13.03 11.49 -10.92
N MET A 155 12.06 10.61 -11.21
CA MET A 155 12.20 9.44 -12.08
C MET A 155 11.44 9.63 -13.37
#